data_AF-A0A374TAU7-F1
#
_entry.id   AF-A0A374TAU7-F1
#
_cell.length_a   1.000
_cell.length_b   1.000
_cell.length_c   1.000
_cell.angle_alpha   90.00
_cell.angle_beta   90.00
_cell.angle_gamma   90.00
#
_symmetry.space_group_name_H-M   'P 1'
#
loop_
_entity.id
_entity.type
_entity.pdbx_description
1 polymer ?
#
loop_
_entity_poly.entity_id
_entity_poly.type
_entity_poly.pdbx_seq_one_letter_code
_entity_poly.pdbx_strand_id
1 'polypeptide(L)'
;MTDEIKQAILLLEENGYKVTAPPKQVKDEYTFARAWDLYQKKVGCKEKLEKKWNSMSQKDRKAAIEYIPLYVIATEDKKYRKNFQTFLNQRAWEDEIIGGTPPPVSTNESESEISQLIAKTKVEQEQNTEDAKNHALRQRIYGMIQVLHNNPQSFCRKQLEIYRDNGTLERLGIQWNP
;
A
#
# COMPACT_ATOMS: atom_id res chain seq x y z
N MET A 1 8.58 18.03 8.23
CA MET A 1 9.46 18.29 9.39
C MET A 1 9.10 19.66 9.91
N THR A 2 8.52 19.75 11.11
CA THR A 2 8.02 21.01 11.68
C THR A 2 9.21 21.92 12.05
N ASP A 3 9.01 23.24 12.06
CA ASP A 3 10.09 24.18 12.36
C ASP A 3 10.65 24.02 13.78
N GLU A 4 9.82 23.57 14.72
CA GLU A 4 10.21 23.21 16.09
C GLU A 4 11.25 22.08 16.12
N ILE A 5 11.12 21.09 15.23
CA ILE A 5 12.08 19.97 15.12
C ILE A 5 13.42 20.47 14.58
N LYS A 6 13.42 21.42 13.64
CA LYS A 6 14.66 22.01 13.11
C LYS A 6 15.40 22.81 14.19
N GLN A 7 14.68 23.60 14.97
CA GLN A 7 15.23 24.38 16.08
C GLN A 7 15.84 23.46 17.15
N ALA A 8 15.16 22.36 17.49
CA ALA A 8 15.68 21.38 18.44
C ALA A 8 16.96 20.67 17.93
N ILE A 9 17.02 20.33 16.64
CA ILE A 9 18.21 19.71 16.03
C ILE A 9 19.40 20.68 16.05
N LEU A 10 19.18 21.95 15.68
CA LEU A 10 20.22 22.98 15.70
C LEU A 10 20.83 23.17 17.09
N LEU A 11 20.00 23.24 18.13
CA LEU A 11 20.47 23.39 19.51
C LEU A 11 21.30 22.18 19.97
N LEU A 12 20.94 20.96 19.53
CA LEU A 12 21.68 19.75 19.86
C LEU A 12 23.05 19.72 19.15
N GLU A 13 23.11 20.10 17.87
CA GLU A 13 24.35 20.17 17.10
C GLU A 13 25.31 21.23 17.66
N GLU A 14 24.80 22.39 18.07
CA GLU A 14 25.57 23.47 18.70
C GLU A 14 26.17 23.04 20.05
N ASN A 15 25.49 22.16 20.78
CA ASN A 15 25.98 21.57 22.03
C ASN A 15 26.87 20.32 21.81
N GLY A 16 27.29 20.05 20.57
CA GLY A 16 28.21 18.96 20.24
C GLY A 16 27.57 17.58 20.17
N TYR A 17 26.24 17.47 20.18
CA TYR A 17 25.53 16.21 20.02
C TYR A 17 25.32 15.89 18.53
N LYS A 18 25.74 14.70 18.11
CA LYS A 18 25.51 14.21 16.75
C LYS A 18 24.14 13.56 16.66
N VAL A 19 23.18 14.24 16.04
CA VAL A 19 21.85 13.68 15.75
C VAL A 19 21.94 12.74 14.56
N THR A 20 21.90 11.44 14.80
CA THR A 20 21.74 10.44 13.73
C THR A 20 20.28 10.03 13.63
N ALA A 21 19.81 9.80 12.41
CA ALA A 21 18.49 9.21 12.22
C ALA A 21 18.45 7.87 12.97
N PRO A 22 17.36 7.55 13.70
CA PRO A 22 17.24 6.26 14.34
C PRO A 22 17.42 5.18 13.27
N PRO A 23 18.14 4.08 13.57
CA PRO A 23 18.28 2.98 12.63
C PRO A 23 16.89 2.60 12.15
N LYS A 24 16.70 2.68 10.83
CA LYS A 24 15.43 2.36 10.17
C LYS A 24 15.11 0.93 10.59
N GLN A 25 14.18 0.76 11.54
CA GLN A 25 13.75 -0.58 11.95
C GLN A 25 13.05 -1.15 10.72
N VAL A 26 13.78 -1.93 9.93
CA VAL A 26 13.21 -2.75 8.88
C VAL A 26 12.36 -3.76 9.63
N LYS A 27 11.08 -3.43 9.83
CA LYS A 27 10.09 -4.40 10.28
C LYS A 27 10.21 -5.54 9.30
N ASP A 28 10.71 -6.68 9.77
CA ASP A 28 10.78 -7.87 8.94
C ASP A 28 9.34 -8.22 8.59
N GLU A 29 8.94 -7.89 7.36
CA GLU A 29 7.58 -8.10 6.88
C GLU A 29 7.27 -9.58 6.73
N TYR A 30 8.30 -10.44 6.82
CA TYR A 30 8.24 -11.87 6.58
C TYR A 30 8.23 -12.73 7.85
N THR A 31 7.44 -12.31 8.83
CA THR A 31 7.26 -13.04 10.10
C THR A 31 6.49 -14.34 9.91
N PHE A 32 6.82 -15.32 10.76
CA PHE A 32 6.07 -16.58 10.84
C PHE A 32 4.59 -16.34 11.13
N ALA A 33 4.26 -15.41 12.05
CA ALA A 33 2.88 -15.08 12.39
C ALA A 33 2.06 -14.67 11.16
N ARG A 34 2.62 -13.78 10.32
CA ARG A 34 1.98 -13.35 9.07
C ARG A 34 1.76 -14.51 8.10
N ALA A 35 2.81 -15.30 7.84
CA ALA A 35 2.71 -16.47 6.94
C ALA A 35 1.69 -17.50 7.45
N TRP A 36 1.71 -17.76 8.76
CA TRP A 36 0.80 -18.68 9.43
C TRP A 36 -0.65 -18.23 9.26
N ASP A 37 -0.95 -16.95 9.45
CA ASP A 37 -2.29 -16.36 9.31
C ASP A 37 -2.79 -16.38 7.87
N LEU A 38 -1.94 -15.97 6.91
CA LEU A 38 -2.25 -16.01 5.49
C LEU A 38 -2.57 -17.43 5.00
N TYR A 39 -1.91 -18.46 5.54
CA TYR A 39 -2.10 -19.84 5.09
C TYR A 39 -3.49 -20.42 5.40
N GLN A 40 -4.18 -19.87 6.40
CA GLN A 40 -5.52 -20.27 6.86
C GLN A 40 -5.70 -21.75 7.28
N LYS A 41 -4.67 -22.60 7.18
CA LYS A 41 -4.68 -24.01 7.63
C LYS A 41 -3.73 -24.25 8.81
N LYS A 42 -4.31 -24.14 10.00
CA LYS A 42 -3.65 -24.18 11.32
C LYS A 42 -3.45 -25.59 11.84
N VAL A 43 -2.67 -26.41 11.13
CA VAL A 43 -2.43 -27.82 11.48
C VAL A 43 -0.94 -28.06 11.74
N GLY A 44 -0.62 -28.78 12.82
CA GLY A 44 0.75 -29.16 13.20
C GLY A 44 1.27 -28.41 14.43
N CYS A 45 2.50 -28.73 14.82
CA CYS A 45 3.16 -28.13 15.99
C CYS A 45 3.72 -26.74 15.63
N LYS A 46 3.03 -25.67 16.07
CA LYS A 46 3.37 -24.28 15.77
C LYS A 46 4.84 -23.94 16.07
N GLU A 47 5.34 -24.34 17.24
CA GLU A 47 6.72 -24.07 17.67
C GLU A 47 7.78 -24.66 16.74
N LYS A 48 7.54 -25.89 16.24
CA LYS A 48 8.47 -26.54 15.30
C LYS A 48 8.45 -25.85 13.94
N LEU A 49 7.28 -25.41 13.48
CA LEU A 49 7.13 -24.70 12.21
C LEU A 49 7.72 -23.31 12.27
N GLU A 50 7.58 -22.61 13.39
CA GLU A 50 8.18 -21.31 13.63
C GLU A 50 9.70 -21.37 13.64
N LYS A 51 10.28 -22.35 14.35
CA LYS A 51 11.74 -22.60 14.32
C LYS A 51 12.22 -22.86 12.88
N LYS A 52 11.50 -23.69 12.11
CA LYS A 52 11.83 -23.95 10.71
C LYS A 52 11.74 -22.66 9.87
N TRP A 53 10.66 -21.89 10.01
CA TRP A 53 10.49 -20.62 9.30
C TRP A 53 11.63 -19.65 9.59
N ASN A 54 11.98 -19.47 10.86
CA ASN A 54 13.05 -18.56 11.27
C ASN A 54 14.45 -19.03 10.82
N SER A 55 14.64 -20.32 10.57
CA SER A 55 15.88 -20.85 9.96
C SER A 55 15.98 -20.63 8.45
N MET A 56 14.89 -20.24 7.77
CA MET A 56 14.89 -20.00 6.33
C MET A 56 15.52 -18.65 5.98
N SER A 57 16.13 -18.59 4.80
CA SER A 57 16.66 -17.34 4.26
C SER A 57 15.56 -16.28 4.10
N GLN A 58 15.91 -15.00 4.17
CA GLN A 58 14.94 -13.92 3.94
C GLN A 58 14.32 -14.02 2.53
N LYS A 59 15.09 -14.45 1.53
CA LYS A 59 14.61 -14.68 0.15
C LYS A 59 13.50 -15.73 0.12
N ASP A 60 13.69 -16.86 0.80
CA ASP A 60 12.70 -17.93 0.85
C ASP A 60 11.45 -17.51 1.62
N ARG A 61 11.63 -16.80 2.74
CA ARG A 61 10.49 -16.28 3.52
C ARG A 61 9.66 -15.27 2.72
N LYS A 62 10.32 -14.42 1.93
CA LYS A 62 9.67 -13.49 1.00
C LYS A 62 8.88 -14.24 -0.07
N ALA A 63 9.53 -15.15 -0.81
CA ALA A 63 8.89 -15.93 -1.86
C ALA A 63 7.69 -16.73 -1.34
N ALA A 64 7.83 -17.36 -0.17
CA ALA A 64 6.75 -18.08 0.48
C ALA A 64 5.58 -17.16 0.84
N ILE A 65 5.81 -15.98 1.42
CA ILE A 65 4.72 -15.05 1.77
C ILE A 65 3.99 -14.51 0.55
N GLU A 66 4.70 -14.20 -0.53
CA GLU A 66 4.09 -13.72 -1.78
C GLU A 66 3.27 -14.84 -2.45
N TYR A 67 3.71 -16.09 -2.33
CA TYR A 67 3.03 -17.27 -2.89
C TYR A 67 1.78 -17.69 -2.12
N ILE A 68 1.81 -17.64 -0.77
CA ILE A 68 0.74 -18.19 0.09
C ILE A 68 -0.67 -17.68 -0.30
N PRO A 69 -0.92 -16.37 -0.51
CA PRO A 69 -2.24 -15.88 -0.91
C PRO A 69 -2.75 -16.50 -2.21
N LEU A 70 -1.88 -16.62 -3.22
CA LEU A 70 -2.22 -17.23 -4.52
C LEU A 70 -2.54 -18.71 -4.35
N TYR A 71 -1.75 -19.42 -3.54
CA TYR A 71 -1.98 -20.83 -3.24
C TYR A 71 -3.30 -21.06 -2.51
N VAL A 72 -3.65 -20.19 -1.55
CA VAL A 72 -4.91 -20.26 -0.80
C VAL A 72 -6.11 -20.01 -1.72
N ILE A 73 -6.01 -19.08 -2.66
CA ILE A 73 -7.04 -18.82 -3.67
C ILE A 73 -7.19 -20.03 -4.61
N ALA A 74 -6.09 -20.58 -5.13
CA ALA A 74 -6.16 -21.75 -6.01
C ALA A 74 -6.63 -23.03 -5.31
N THR A 75 -6.50 -23.10 -3.98
CA THR A 75 -6.95 -24.23 -3.16
C THR A 75 -8.06 -23.82 -2.19
N GLU A 76 -9.18 -23.30 -2.72
CA GLU A 76 -10.31 -22.80 -1.90
C GLU A 76 -10.76 -23.83 -0.87
N ASP A 77 -10.90 -25.09 -1.28
CA ASP A 77 -11.23 -26.18 -0.37
C ASP A 77 -10.01 -26.59 0.48
N LYS A 78 -10.01 -26.06 1.71
CA LYS A 78 -8.99 -26.24 2.75
C LYS A 78 -8.66 -27.72 3.03
N LYS A 79 -9.55 -28.66 2.75
CA LYS A 79 -9.28 -30.09 2.97
C LYS A 79 -8.23 -30.63 2.00
N TYR A 80 -8.15 -30.11 0.77
CA TYR A 80 -7.17 -30.51 -0.25
C TYR A 80 -5.86 -29.70 -0.19
N ARG A 81 -5.82 -28.59 0.57
CA ARG A 81 -4.61 -27.80 0.77
C ARG A 81 -3.54 -28.61 1.51
N LYS A 82 -2.27 -28.54 1.10
CA LYS A 82 -1.15 -29.16 1.84
C LYS A 82 -1.13 -28.66 3.29
N ASN A 83 -0.63 -29.46 4.24
CA ASN A 83 -0.36 -28.93 5.59
C ASN A 83 0.80 -27.94 5.52
N PHE A 84 0.83 -26.92 6.40
CA PHE A 84 1.90 -25.92 6.37
C PHE A 84 3.28 -26.56 6.52
N GLN A 85 3.39 -27.62 7.32
CA GLN A 85 4.61 -28.42 7.43
C GLN A 85 5.08 -28.98 6.08
N THR A 86 4.16 -29.56 5.30
CA THR A 86 4.44 -30.12 3.97
C THR A 86 4.82 -29.00 3.01
N PHE A 87 4.10 -27.88 3.04
CA PHE A 87 4.39 -26.68 2.25
C PHE A 87 5.82 -26.18 2.49
N LEU A 88 6.24 -26.06 3.76
CA LEU A 88 7.60 -25.65 4.12
C LEU A 88 8.68 -26.67 3.77
N ASN A 89 8.39 -27.97 3.92
CA ASN A 89 9.37 -29.02 3.65
C ASN A 89 9.65 -29.19 2.15
N GLN A 90 8.61 -29.03 1.32
CA GLN A 90 8.70 -29.21 -0.14
C GLN A 90 9.10 -27.94 -0.88
N ARG A 91 9.30 -26.82 -0.18
CA ARG A 91 9.50 -25.50 -0.81
C ARG A 91 8.40 -25.21 -1.84
N ALA A 92 7.15 -25.47 -1.47
CA ALA A 92 6.02 -25.47 -2.42
C ALA A 92 5.74 -24.10 -3.06
N TRP A 93 6.40 -23.01 -2.62
CA TRP A 93 6.40 -21.72 -3.32
C TRP A 93 7.22 -21.72 -4.62
N GLU A 94 7.98 -22.78 -4.89
CA GLU A 94 8.70 -23.02 -6.15
C GLU A 94 7.87 -23.86 -7.13
N ASP A 95 6.77 -24.47 -6.66
CA ASP A 95 5.87 -25.27 -7.49
C ASP A 95 4.88 -24.38 -8.27
N GLU A 96 4.48 -24.84 -9.45
CA GLU A 96 3.42 -24.22 -10.24
C GLU A 96 2.07 -24.27 -9.51
N ILE A 97 1.30 -23.17 -9.61
CA ILE A 97 -0.07 -23.13 -9.10
C ILE A 97 -1.00 -23.71 -10.16
N ILE A 98 -1.42 -24.96 -9.97
CA ILE A 98 -2.37 -25.62 -10.87
C ILE A 98 -3.74 -24.91 -10.76
N GLY A 99 -4.15 -24.21 -11.81
CA GLY A 99 -5.45 -23.50 -11.89
C GLY A 99 -5.44 -22.03 -11.45
N GLY A 100 -4.27 -21.47 -11.13
CA GLY A 100 -4.11 -20.04 -10.84
C GLY A 100 -2.95 -19.45 -11.64
N THR A 101 -3.03 -18.17 -12.03
CA THR A 101 -1.95 -17.47 -12.72
C THR A 101 -0.66 -17.59 -11.90
N PRO A 102 0.46 -18.06 -12.49
CA PRO A 102 1.70 -18.32 -11.75
C PRO A 102 2.25 -17.03 -11.12
N PRO A 103 2.92 -17.11 -9.95
CA PRO A 103 3.62 -15.97 -9.39
C PRO A 103 4.75 -15.51 -10.32
N PRO A 104 5.08 -14.21 -10.36
CA PRO A 104 6.17 -13.71 -11.19
C PRO A 104 7.49 -14.33 -10.72
N VAL A 105 8.03 -15.22 -11.55
CA VAL A 105 9.36 -15.81 -11.40
C VAL A 105 10.39 -14.68 -11.33
N SER A 106 11.23 -14.70 -10.29
CA SER A 106 12.36 -13.78 -10.13
C SER A 106 13.50 -14.19 -11.08
N THR A 107 13.34 -13.92 -12.37
CA THR A 107 14.45 -13.85 -13.32
C THR A 107 14.81 -12.40 -13.55
N ASN A 108 16.04 -12.07 -13.18
CA ASN A 108 16.67 -10.80 -13.44
C ASN A 108 16.91 -10.73 -14.95
N GLU A 109 16.01 -10.13 -15.72
CA GLU A 109 16.30 -9.49 -17.02
C GLU A 109 15.05 -8.82 -17.60
N SER A 110 15.17 -7.51 -17.80
CA SER A 110 14.21 -6.56 -18.38
C SER A 110 12.88 -6.43 -17.64
N GLU A 111 12.40 -5.20 -17.47
CA GLU A 111 11.05 -4.90 -17.02
C GLU A 111 10.04 -5.55 -17.98
N SER A 112 9.68 -6.79 -17.69
CA SER A 112 8.74 -7.61 -18.45
C SER A 112 7.49 -6.79 -18.77
N GLU A 113 6.99 -6.93 -20.00
CA GLU A 113 5.78 -6.27 -20.49
C GLU A 113 4.60 -6.42 -19.51
N ILE A 114 4.57 -7.51 -18.75
CA ILE A 114 3.59 -7.79 -17.70
C ILE A 114 3.72 -6.80 -16.53
N SER A 115 4.94 -6.50 -16.07
CA SER A 115 5.19 -5.49 -15.04
C SER A 115 4.81 -4.08 -15.51
N GLN A 116 5.11 -3.77 -16.78
CA GLN A 116 4.68 -2.50 -17.38
C GLN A 116 3.15 -2.42 -17.51
N LEU A 117 2.49 -3.53 -17.86
CA LEU A 117 1.03 -3.59 -17.98
C LEU A 117 0.36 -3.46 -16.62
N ILE A 118 0.89 -4.11 -15.57
CA ILE A 118 0.40 -3.96 -14.19
C ILE A 118 0.61 -2.53 -13.69
N ALA A 119 1.77 -1.91 -13.97
CA ALA A 119 2.04 -0.53 -13.58
C ALA A 119 1.08 0.45 -14.30
N LYS A 120 0.90 0.31 -15.62
CA LYS A 120 -0.05 1.11 -16.41
C LYS A 120 -1.48 0.95 -15.88
N THR A 121 -1.92 -0.28 -15.60
CA THR A 121 -3.27 -0.57 -15.09
C THR A 121 -3.51 0.10 -13.73
N LYS A 122 -2.51 0.07 -12.83
CA LYS A 122 -2.60 0.74 -11.52
C LYS A 122 -2.67 2.26 -11.66
N VAL A 123 -1.81 2.84 -12.49
CA VAL A 123 -1.81 4.28 -12.77
C VAL A 123 -3.14 4.73 -13.38
N GLU A 124 -3.71 3.96 -14.32
CA GLU A 124 -5.04 4.23 -14.90
C GLU A 124 -6.17 4.13 -13.87
N GLN A 125 -6.13 3.15 -12.97
CA GLN A 125 -7.11 3.05 -11.87
C GLN A 125 -7.01 4.20 -10.87
N GLU A 126 -5.78 4.60 -10.51
CA GLU A 126 -5.52 5.73 -9.62
C GLU A 126 -5.97 7.06 -10.26
N GLN A 127 -5.64 7.27 -11.54
CA GLN A 127 -6.07 8.44 -12.31
C GLN A 127 -7.58 8.50 -12.44
N ASN A 128 -8.25 7.40 -12.81
CA ASN A 128 -9.72 7.33 -12.86
C ASN A 128 -10.37 7.62 -11.50
N THR A 129 -9.75 7.17 -10.40
CA THR A 129 -10.25 7.43 -9.04
C THR A 129 -10.09 8.90 -8.65
N GLU A 130 -8.94 9.50 -8.98
CA GLU A 130 -8.68 10.92 -8.73
C GLU A 130 -9.59 11.82 -9.59
N ASP A 131 -9.81 11.46 -10.85
CA ASP A 131 -10.72 12.16 -11.75
C ASP A 131 -12.17 12.06 -11.26
N ALA A 132 -12.60 10.91 -10.74
CA ALA A 132 -13.92 10.76 -10.12
C ALA A 132 -14.07 11.61 -8.85
N LYS A 133 -13.05 11.68 -7.99
CA LYS A 133 -13.04 12.55 -6.80
C LYS A 133 -13.06 14.03 -7.19
N ASN A 134 -12.27 14.42 -8.19
CA ASN A 134 -12.23 15.78 -8.72
C ASN A 134 -13.58 16.17 -9.35
N HIS A 135 -14.24 15.24 -10.06
CA HIS A 135 -15.59 15.44 -10.57
C HIS A 135 -16.61 15.68 -9.44
N ALA A 136 -16.61 14.85 -8.40
CA ALA A 136 -17.51 15.01 -7.26
C ALA A 136 -17.29 16.36 -6.53
N LEU A 137 -16.03 16.75 -6.35
CA LEU A 137 -15.68 18.03 -5.73
C LEU A 137 -16.10 19.23 -6.61
N ARG A 138 -15.91 19.16 -7.93
CA ARG A 138 -16.43 20.14 -8.90
C ARG A 138 -17.92 20.37 -8.73
N GLN A 139 -18.72 19.29 -8.70
CA GLN A 139 -20.17 19.39 -8.56
C GLN A 139 -20.58 20.06 -7.24
N ARG A 140 -19.89 19.72 -6.14
CA ARG A 140 -20.12 20.37 -4.84
C ARG A 140 -19.82 21.87 -4.88
N ILE A 141 -18.73 22.27 -5.52
CA ILE A 141 -18.33 23.67 -5.66
C ILE A 141 -19.34 24.46 -6.50
N TYR A 142 -19.80 23.91 -7.62
CA TYR A 142 -20.88 24.54 -8.41
C TYR A 142 -22.16 24.72 -7.60
N GLY A 143 -22.54 23.73 -6.79
CA GLY A 143 -23.66 23.87 -5.87
C GLY A 143 -23.48 25.01 -4.86
N MET A 144 -22.28 25.18 -4.29
CA MET A 144 -21.98 26.32 -3.40
C MET A 144 -22.07 27.67 -4.11
N ILE A 145 -21.58 27.76 -5.35
CA ILE A 145 -21.68 28.97 -6.17
C ILE A 145 -23.16 29.30 -6.45
N GLN A 146 -23.99 28.31 -6.75
CA GLN A 146 -25.43 28.50 -6.96
C GLN A 146 -26.14 28.97 -5.68
N VAL A 147 -25.78 28.41 -4.51
CA VAL A 147 -26.31 28.88 -3.22
C VAL A 147 -25.95 30.34 -2.96
N LEU A 148 -24.73 30.78 -3.32
CA LEU A 148 -24.33 32.17 -3.17
C LEU A 148 -25.08 33.14 -4.08
N HIS A 149 -25.41 32.74 -5.30
CA HIS A 149 -26.23 33.56 -6.18
C HIS A 149 -27.60 33.86 -5.56
N ASN A 150 -28.17 32.89 -4.83
CA ASN A 150 -29.47 33.04 -4.19
C ASN A 150 -29.38 33.66 -2.78
N ASN A 151 -28.25 33.51 -2.08
CA ASN A 151 -28.01 34.05 -0.75
C ASN A 151 -26.56 34.58 -0.62
N PRO A 152 -26.32 35.87 -0.89
CA PRO A 152 -24.98 36.47 -0.85
C PRO A 152 -24.29 36.45 0.53
N GLN A 153 -25.06 36.30 1.62
CA GLN A 153 -24.54 36.21 3.00
C GLN A 153 -24.28 34.76 3.44
N SER A 154 -24.41 33.79 2.53
CA SER A 154 -24.15 32.38 2.83
C SER A 154 -22.70 32.16 3.25
N PHE A 155 -22.51 31.30 4.25
CA PHE A 155 -21.19 30.86 4.72
C PHE A 155 -20.36 30.16 3.63
N CYS A 156 -21.01 29.75 2.52
CA CYS A 156 -20.35 29.17 1.35
C CYS A 156 -19.28 30.09 0.72
N ARG A 157 -19.40 31.42 0.88
CA ARG A 157 -18.40 32.39 0.37
C ARG A 157 -17.01 32.14 0.94
N LYS A 158 -16.90 31.99 2.26
CA LYS A 158 -15.61 31.72 2.92
C LYS A 158 -14.99 30.41 2.44
N GLN A 159 -15.81 29.38 2.24
CA GLN A 159 -15.33 28.09 1.75
C GLN A 159 -14.79 28.18 0.32
N LEU A 160 -15.43 28.97 -0.55
CA LEU A 160 -14.98 29.20 -1.93
C LEU A 160 -13.71 30.06 -2.00
N GLU A 161 -13.56 31.04 -1.11
CA GLU A 161 -12.30 31.81 -0.96
C GLU A 161 -11.15 30.89 -0.56
N ILE A 162 -11.35 29.99 0.40
CA ILE A 162 -10.34 28.99 0.77
C ILE A 162 -9.96 28.12 -0.43
N TYR A 163 -10.93 27.66 -1.23
CA TYR A 163 -10.65 26.86 -2.42
C TYR A 163 -9.94 27.65 -3.53
N ARG A 164 -10.16 28.96 -3.61
CA ARG A 164 -9.41 29.84 -4.52
C ARG A 164 -7.97 29.97 -4.04
N ASP A 165 -7.79 30.35 -2.78
CA ASP A 165 -6.49 30.72 -2.22
C ASP A 165 -5.54 29.52 -2.12
N ASN A 166 -6.08 28.30 -1.96
CA ASN A 166 -5.28 27.08 -1.98
C ASN A 166 -5.12 26.45 -3.38
N GLY A 167 -5.56 27.13 -4.45
CA GLY A 167 -5.43 26.68 -5.83
C GLY A 167 -6.37 25.54 -6.23
N THR A 168 -7.33 25.14 -5.39
CA THR A 168 -8.29 24.06 -5.71
C THR A 168 -9.18 24.45 -6.89
N LEU A 169 -9.64 25.71 -6.97
CA LEU A 169 -10.46 26.16 -8.09
C LEU A 169 -9.69 26.13 -9.41
N GLU A 170 -8.42 26.57 -9.41
CA GLU A 170 -7.55 26.55 -10.58
C GLU A 170 -7.23 25.11 -11.02
N ARG A 171 -6.87 24.22 -10.08
CA ARG A 171 -6.67 22.79 -10.33
C ARG A 171 -7.90 22.13 -10.94
N LEU A 172 -9.08 22.52 -10.49
CA LEU A 172 -10.35 22.05 -11.01
C LEU A 172 -10.85 22.89 -12.20
N GLY A 173 -10.09 23.83 -12.75
CA GLY A 173 -10.51 24.67 -13.88
C GLY A 173 -11.85 25.41 -13.65
N ILE A 174 -12.20 25.72 -12.40
CA ILE A 174 -13.42 26.45 -12.04
C ILE A 174 -13.07 27.93 -11.95
N GLN A 175 -13.73 28.75 -12.77
CA GLN A 175 -13.64 30.20 -12.69
C GLN A 175 -14.74 30.70 -11.75
N TRP A 176 -14.35 31.29 -10.63
CA TRP A 176 -15.27 31.93 -9.69
C TRP A 176 -14.75 33.33 -9.35
N ASN A 177 -15.51 34.35 -9.75
CA ASN A 177 -15.21 35.74 -9.44
C ASN A 177 -16.22 36.21 -8.37
N PRO A 178 -15.77 36.50 -7.14
CA PRO A 178 -16.64 36.74 -5.97
C PRO A 178 -17.51 38.00 -6.02
#